data_AF-A0A6A0RDH8-F1
#
_entry.id   AF-A0A6A0RDH8-F1
#
_cell.length_a   1.000
_cell.length_b   1.000
_cell.length_c   1.000
_cell.angle_alpha   90.00
_cell.angle_beta   90.00
_cell.angle_gamma   90.00
#
_symmetry.space_group_name_H-M   'P 1'
#
loop_
_entity.id
_entity.type
_entity.pdbx_description
1 polymer ?
#
loop_
_entity_poly.entity_id
_entity_poly.type
_entity_poly.pdbx_seq_one_letter_code
_entity_poly.pdbx_strand_id
1 'polypeptide(L)'
;MQESTLIPFLRKNLDILFVGLNPAKGSSENGHYFSVNQAFWNQLYESGLLTKLVDKSNADELIFGSNKYNYKNWNFGITDLITEIAESNSAKVKPKKADLIRLENVIKDYKPKTTVLLHGKVLKKFIGHLGYIVPESNTGKLGRLIENCNTTFYNIAFPHGNSITSESKIEKYTELKEFLNL
;
A
#
# COMPACT_ATOMS: atom_id res chain seq x y z
N MET A 1 -4.00 -15.95 -13.75
CA MET A 1 -2.87 -15.84 -12.82
C MET A 1 -1.61 -16.28 -13.55
N GLN A 2 -0.59 -15.43 -13.53
CA GLN A 2 0.77 -15.73 -14.01
C GLN A 2 1.75 -15.43 -12.88
N GLU A 3 3.00 -15.87 -13.01
CA GLU A 3 4.07 -15.45 -12.11
C GLU A 3 4.26 -13.93 -12.19
N SER A 4 4.46 -13.29 -11.04
CA SER A 4 4.75 -11.87 -11.02
C SER A 4 6.23 -11.58 -11.24
N THR A 5 6.48 -10.48 -11.95
CA THR A 5 7.80 -9.89 -12.20
C THR A 5 8.08 -8.68 -11.32
N LEU A 6 7.10 -8.22 -10.52
CA LEU A 6 7.26 -7.03 -9.68
C LEU A 6 8.10 -7.36 -8.45
N ILE A 7 9.10 -6.52 -8.21
CA ILE A 7 9.98 -6.63 -7.04
C ILE A 7 9.54 -5.58 -6.01
N PRO A 8 9.15 -5.98 -4.79
CA PRO A 8 8.77 -5.05 -3.73
C PRO A 8 9.89 -4.06 -3.38
N PHE A 9 9.52 -2.81 -3.13
CA PHE A 9 10.41 -1.78 -2.62
C PHE A 9 10.44 -1.82 -1.09
N LEU A 10 11.21 -2.75 -0.54
CA LEU A 10 11.36 -2.97 0.90
C LEU A 10 12.76 -2.56 1.38
N ARG A 11 12.81 -1.71 2.41
CA ARG A 11 14.04 -1.28 3.09
C ARG A 11 13.75 -0.81 4.50
N LYS A 12 14.77 -0.67 5.34
CA LYS A 12 14.62 -0.08 6.68
C LYS A 12 14.27 1.41 6.56
N ASN A 13 13.72 1.99 7.63
CA ASN A 13 13.45 3.42 7.75
C ASN A 13 12.40 3.96 6.76
N LEU A 14 11.46 3.12 6.32
CA LEU A 14 10.28 3.59 5.57
C LEU A 14 9.38 4.42 6.48
N ASP A 15 8.99 5.61 6.02
CA ASP A 15 7.93 6.40 6.64
C ASP A 15 6.56 5.79 6.33
N ILE A 16 6.37 5.32 5.09
CA ILE A 16 5.13 4.68 4.64
C ILE A 16 5.46 3.41 3.85
N LEU A 17 4.90 2.27 4.26
CA LEU A 17 4.83 1.05 3.47
C LEU A 17 3.41 0.84 2.95
N PHE A 18 3.23 0.91 1.64
CA PHE A 18 1.96 0.56 0.99
C PHE A 18 1.86 -0.96 0.81
N VAL A 19 0.66 -1.51 1.04
CA VAL A 19 0.38 -2.94 0.89
C VAL A 19 -0.81 -3.16 -0.03
N GLY A 20 -0.52 -3.62 -1.25
CA GLY A 20 -1.51 -4.09 -2.21
C GLY A 20 -1.99 -5.52 -1.95
N LEU A 21 -2.94 -6.00 -2.74
CA LEU A 21 -3.40 -7.39 -2.66
C LEU A 21 -2.42 -8.34 -3.34
N ASN A 22 -2.10 -8.01 -4.58
CA ASN A 22 -1.21 -8.72 -5.48
C ASN A 22 -0.90 -7.80 -6.68
N PRO A 23 0.20 -8.05 -7.39
CA PRO A 23 0.48 -7.39 -8.67
C PRO A 23 -0.69 -7.52 -9.66
N ALA A 24 -1.12 -6.40 -10.25
CA ALA A 24 -2.04 -6.44 -11.38
C ALA A 24 -1.32 -6.98 -12.62
N LYS A 25 -2.02 -7.69 -13.51
CA LYS A 25 -1.40 -8.33 -14.69
C LYS A 25 -0.60 -7.32 -15.53
N GLY A 26 -1.23 -6.21 -15.91
CA GLY A 26 -0.57 -5.17 -16.71
C GLY A 26 0.56 -4.47 -15.97
N SER A 27 0.48 -4.33 -14.64
CA SER A 27 1.60 -3.77 -13.86
C SER A 27 2.80 -4.70 -13.86
N SER A 28 2.56 -6.01 -13.73
CA SER A 28 3.62 -7.01 -13.87
C SER A 28 4.20 -7.03 -15.29
N GLU A 29 3.37 -7.04 -16.33
CA GLU A 29 3.83 -6.99 -17.72
C GLU A 29 4.70 -5.76 -18.00
N ASN A 30 4.37 -4.62 -17.40
CA ASN A 30 5.15 -3.38 -17.53
C ASN A 30 6.38 -3.33 -16.62
N GLY A 31 6.50 -4.22 -15.62
CA GLY A 31 7.56 -4.16 -14.62
C GLY A 31 7.42 -3.02 -13.59
N HIS A 32 6.28 -2.32 -13.57
CA HIS A 32 6.06 -1.15 -12.72
C HIS A 32 4.74 -1.21 -11.94
N TYR A 33 4.81 -0.95 -10.63
CA TYR A 33 3.66 -0.83 -9.74
C TYR A 33 2.72 0.30 -10.19
N PHE A 34 1.41 0.05 -10.12
CA PHE A 34 0.36 1.02 -10.51
C PHE A 34 0.52 1.66 -11.90
N SER A 35 1.24 1.01 -12.83
CA SER A 35 1.44 1.52 -14.19
C SER A 35 0.22 1.42 -15.11
N VAL A 36 -0.81 0.66 -14.74
CA VAL A 36 -2.04 0.52 -15.52
C VAL A 36 -2.98 1.72 -15.35
N ASN A 37 -3.01 2.34 -14.17
CA ASN A 37 -3.97 3.40 -13.83
C ASN A 37 -3.31 4.53 -13.03
N GLN A 38 -3.56 5.77 -13.43
CA GLN A 38 -2.97 6.98 -12.85
C GLN A 38 -3.52 7.34 -11.45
N ALA A 39 -4.66 6.78 -11.04
CA ALA A 39 -5.41 7.21 -9.86
C ALA A 39 -4.61 7.17 -8.55
N PHE A 40 -3.75 6.17 -8.34
CA PHE A 40 -2.93 6.08 -7.14
C PHE A 40 -1.99 7.29 -7.01
N TRP A 41 -1.25 7.58 -8.09
CA TRP A 41 -0.30 8.68 -8.14
C TRP A 41 -0.97 10.05 -8.03
N ASN A 42 -2.14 10.21 -8.66
CA ASN A 42 -2.93 11.43 -8.52
C ASN A 42 -3.39 11.65 -7.08
N GLN A 43 -3.90 10.61 -6.40
CA GLN A 43 -4.34 10.72 -5.01
C GLN A 43 -3.19 11.09 -4.07
N LEU A 44 -1.99 10.53 -4.26
CA LEU A 44 -0.81 10.91 -3.47
C LEU A 44 -0.36 12.35 -3.74
N TYR A 45 -0.45 12.82 -4.99
CA TYR A 45 -0.15 14.21 -5.32
C TYR A 45 -1.18 15.18 -4.74
N GLU A 46 -2.46 14.90 -4.91
CA GLU A 46 -3.57 15.73 -4.43
C GLU A 46 -3.62 15.80 -2.90
N SER A 47 -3.20 14.74 -2.19
CA SER A 47 -3.03 14.77 -0.74
C SER A 47 -1.77 15.50 -0.28
N GLY A 48 -0.90 15.92 -1.20
CA GLY A 48 0.40 16.53 -0.94
C GLY A 48 1.45 15.58 -0.35
N LEU A 49 1.29 14.26 -0.54
CA LEU A 49 2.34 13.28 -0.24
C LEU A 49 3.42 13.26 -1.33
N LEU A 50 3.09 13.70 -2.56
CA LEU A 50 4.05 13.97 -3.62
C LEU A 50 4.15 15.48 -3.88
N THR A 51 5.36 15.95 -4.19
CA THR A 51 5.63 17.37 -4.50
C THR A 51 5.39 17.73 -5.96
N LYS A 52 5.17 16.73 -6.82
CA LYS A 52 4.80 16.90 -8.24
C LYS A 52 3.99 15.70 -8.73
N LEU A 53 3.24 15.91 -9.80
CA LEU A 53 2.67 14.82 -10.59
C LEU A 53 3.78 13.98 -11.24
N VAL A 54 3.54 12.68 -11.34
CA VAL A 54 4.45 11.70 -11.94
C VAL A 54 3.70 10.85 -12.96
N ASP A 55 4.41 10.40 -14.00
CA ASP A 55 3.86 9.51 -15.01
C ASP A 55 3.81 8.08 -14.48
N LYS A 56 2.64 7.44 -14.52
CA LYS A 56 2.46 6.06 -14.02
C LYS A 56 3.40 5.03 -14.64
N SER A 57 3.93 5.27 -15.84
CA SER A 57 4.79 4.31 -16.55
C SER A 57 6.06 3.96 -15.80
N ASN A 58 6.58 4.87 -14.95
CA ASN A 58 7.79 4.66 -14.14
C ASN A 58 7.73 5.34 -12.75
N ALA A 59 6.53 5.75 -12.30
CA ALA A 59 6.36 6.49 -11.06
C ALA A 59 6.87 5.73 -9.82
N ASP A 60 6.80 4.41 -9.80
CA ASP A 60 7.25 3.61 -8.65
C ASP A 60 8.76 3.71 -8.42
N GLU A 61 9.59 3.77 -9.45
CA GLU A 61 11.02 4.03 -9.31
C GLU A 61 11.27 5.43 -8.73
N LEU A 62 10.51 6.43 -9.18
CA LEU A 62 10.66 7.82 -8.74
C LEU A 62 10.18 8.05 -7.29
N ILE A 63 9.17 7.30 -6.85
CA ILE A 63 8.47 7.49 -5.58
C ILE A 63 8.87 6.46 -4.51
N PHE A 64 9.11 5.21 -4.90
CA PHE A 64 9.53 4.14 -3.99
C PHE A 64 11.02 3.85 -4.07
N GLY A 65 11.61 3.93 -5.27
CA GLY A 65 13.06 3.78 -5.48
C GLY A 65 13.88 5.02 -5.10
N SER A 66 13.23 6.19 -5.07
CA SER A 66 13.78 7.48 -4.63
C SER A 66 12.81 8.19 -3.69
N ASN A 67 13.24 9.28 -3.07
CA ASN A 67 12.40 10.12 -2.20
C ASN A 67 12.38 11.60 -2.61
N LYS A 68 13.04 11.97 -3.71
CA LYS A 68 13.16 13.37 -4.17
C LYS A 68 11.81 14.07 -4.35
N TYR A 69 10.79 13.30 -4.77
CA TYR A 69 9.44 13.82 -5.00
C TYR A 69 8.48 13.51 -3.87
N ASN A 70 8.94 12.87 -2.79
CA ASN A 70 8.12 12.55 -1.65
C ASN A 70 8.13 13.74 -0.69
N TYR A 71 7.00 14.01 -0.04
CA TYR A 71 6.88 15.05 0.96
C TYR A 71 7.99 14.94 2.02
N LYS A 72 8.71 16.03 2.27
CA LYS A 72 9.87 16.09 3.21
C LYS A 72 10.93 14.99 2.98
N ASN A 73 11.09 14.51 1.74
CA ASN A 73 11.97 13.38 1.40
C ASN A 73 11.64 12.09 2.18
N TRP A 74 10.38 11.89 2.56
CA TRP A 74 9.95 10.67 3.21
C TRP A 74 10.23 9.43 2.36
N ASN A 75 10.62 8.35 3.02
CA ASN A 75 10.89 7.08 2.40
C ASN A 75 9.60 6.29 2.24
N PHE A 76 9.13 6.16 0.99
CA PHE A 76 8.01 5.28 0.68
C PHE A 76 8.50 3.95 0.14
N GLY A 77 7.74 2.91 0.45
CA GLY A 77 7.94 1.56 -0.07
C GLY A 77 6.61 0.91 -0.40
N ILE A 78 6.67 -0.20 -1.12
CA ILE A 78 5.49 -0.97 -1.50
C ILE A 78 5.78 -2.46 -1.48
N THR A 79 4.78 -3.23 -1.09
CA THR A 79 4.71 -4.67 -1.28
C THR A 79 3.24 -5.08 -1.49
N ASP A 80 3.01 -6.36 -1.69
CA ASP A 80 1.68 -6.95 -1.77
C ASP A 80 1.50 -8.01 -0.69
N LEU A 81 0.25 -8.34 -0.37
CA LEU A 81 -0.04 -9.49 0.47
C LEU A 81 0.39 -10.80 -0.23
N ILE A 82 0.17 -10.92 -1.54
CA ILE A 82 0.67 -12.02 -2.36
C ILE A 82 1.60 -11.46 -3.43
N THR A 83 2.88 -11.82 -3.37
CA THR A 83 3.92 -11.30 -4.27
C THR A 83 4.11 -12.13 -5.52
N GLU A 84 3.92 -13.44 -5.43
CA GLU A 84 4.34 -14.39 -6.48
C GLU A 84 3.43 -14.43 -7.72
N ILE A 85 2.22 -13.85 -7.64
CA ILE A 85 1.23 -13.97 -8.72
C ILE A 85 0.74 -12.61 -9.19
N ALA A 86 0.61 -12.47 -10.51
CA ALA A 86 -0.07 -11.35 -11.14
C ALA A 86 -1.47 -11.75 -11.62
N GLU A 87 -2.48 -10.96 -11.21
CA GLU A 87 -3.89 -11.18 -11.52
C GLU A 87 -4.71 -9.89 -11.29
N SER A 88 -5.35 -9.38 -12.35
CA SER A 88 -6.15 -8.15 -12.26
C SER A 88 -7.53 -8.37 -11.66
N ASN A 89 -8.08 -9.60 -11.75
CA ASN A 89 -9.36 -9.91 -11.13
C ASN A 89 -9.16 -10.33 -9.67
N SER A 90 -9.36 -9.39 -8.75
CA SER A 90 -9.19 -9.62 -7.32
C SER A 90 -10.05 -10.77 -6.79
N ALA A 91 -11.19 -11.11 -7.40
CA ALA A 91 -12.04 -12.23 -6.97
C ALA A 91 -11.34 -13.60 -7.09
N LYS A 92 -10.42 -13.75 -8.05
CA LYS A 92 -9.62 -14.98 -8.25
C LYS A 92 -8.50 -15.13 -7.21
N VAL A 93 -8.11 -14.03 -6.58
CA VAL A 93 -6.97 -13.98 -5.65
C VAL A 93 -7.42 -14.37 -4.25
N LYS A 94 -6.78 -15.39 -3.69
CA LYS A 94 -7.11 -16.00 -2.40
C LYS A 94 -5.86 -16.09 -1.52
N PRO A 95 -5.63 -15.10 -0.63
CA PRO A 95 -4.53 -15.15 0.32
C PRO A 95 -4.61 -16.38 1.23
N LYS A 96 -3.47 -17.04 1.42
CA LYS A 96 -3.26 -18.16 2.32
C LYS A 96 -2.69 -17.67 3.65
N LYS A 97 -2.68 -18.53 4.67
CA LYS A 97 -2.07 -18.23 5.97
C LYS A 97 -0.58 -17.87 5.85
N ALA A 98 0.15 -18.53 4.96
CA ALA A 98 1.56 -18.25 4.72
C ALA A 98 1.79 -16.81 4.21
N ASP A 99 0.91 -16.29 3.36
CA ASP A 99 0.99 -14.92 2.83
C ASP A 99 0.84 -13.88 3.95
N LEU A 100 -0.06 -14.16 4.89
CA LEU A 100 -0.34 -13.31 6.06
C LEU A 100 0.84 -13.30 7.03
N ILE A 101 1.39 -14.49 7.35
CA ILE A 101 2.59 -14.61 8.19
C ILE A 101 3.79 -13.92 7.54
N ARG A 102 3.98 -14.08 6.22
CA ARG A 102 5.06 -13.42 5.49
C ARG A 102 4.94 -11.89 5.59
N LEU A 103 3.75 -11.33 5.35
CA LEU A 103 3.52 -9.89 5.46
C LEU A 103 3.75 -9.39 6.89
N GLU A 104 3.28 -10.12 7.90
CA GLU A 104 3.52 -9.79 9.30
C GLU A 104 5.03 -9.74 9.63
N ASN A 105 5.79 -10.73 9.16
CA ASN A 105 7.24 -10.77 9.33
C ASN A 105 7.93 -9.63 8.58
N VAL A 106 7.53 -9.32 7.35
CA VAL A 106 8.03 -8.16 6.60
C VAL A 106 7.85 -6.88 7.41
N ILE A 107 6.68 -6.65 8.02
CA ILE A 107 6.42 -5.45 8.82
C ILE A 107 7.27 -5.46 10.10
N LYS A 108 7.38 -6.60 10.80
CA LYS A 108 8.22 -6.75 12.00
C LYS A 108 9.71 -6.55 11.71
N ASP A 109 10.17 -7.00 10.55
CA ASP A 109 11.56 -6.90 10.13
C ASP A 109 11.87 -5.48 9.69
N TYR A 110 11.13 -4.94 8.72
CA TYR A 110 11.43 -3.63 8.14
C TYR A 110 11.01 -2.44 9.00
N LYS A 111 10.09 -2.65 9.94
CA LYS A 111 9.61 -1.66 10.94
C LYS A 111 9.29 -0.30 10.31
N PRO A 112 8.42 -0.22 9.27
CA PRO A 112 8.01 1.07 8.73
C PRO A 112 7.31 1.89 9.81
N LYS A 113 7.41 3.22 9.79
CA LYS A 113 6.67 4.08 10.73
C LYS A 113 5.17 3.85 10.59
N THR A 114 4.69 3.80 9.34
CA THR A 114 3.30 3.50 9.02
C THR A 114 3.18 2.44 7.93
N THR A 115 2.18 1.55 8.05
CA THR A 115 1.74 0.63 6.99
C THR A 115 0.32 0.97 6.53
N VAL A 116 0.14 1.13 5.22
CA VAL A 116 -1.16 1.45 4.60
C VAL A 116 -1.68 0.24 3.84
N LEU A 117 -2.78 -0.34 4.32
CA LEU A 117 -3.48 -1.44 3.65
C LEU A 117 -4.39 -0.85 2.57
N LEU A 118 -4.07 -1.07 1.28
CA LEU A 118 -4.72 -0.38 0.16
C LEU A 118 -6.00 -1.06 -0.36
N HIS A 119 -6.39 -2.24 0.12
CA HIS A 119 -7.49 -2.99 -0.50
C HIS A 119 -8.38 -3.65 0.57
N GLY A 120 -9.71 -3.61 0.39
CA GLY A 120 -10.65 -4.16 1.38
C GLY A 120 -10.43 -5.65 1.68
N LYS A 121 -10.03 -6.45 0.68
CA LYS A 121 -9.61 -7.85 0.89
C LYS A 121 -8.33 -7.98 1.73
N VAL A 122 -7.35 -7.08 1.56
CA VAL A 122 -6.13 -7.06 2.38
C VAL A 122 -6.49 -6.70 3.82
N LEU A 123 -7.27 -5.64 4.01
CA LEU A 123 -7.82 -5.25 5.32
C LEU A 123 -8.49 -6.45 5.99
N LYS A 124 -9.50 -7.05 5.34
CA LYS A 124 -10.27 -8.16 5.92
C LYS A 124 -9.41 -9.36 6.29
N LYS A 125 -8.46 -9.75 5.42
CA LYS A 125 -7.64 -10.94 5.66
C LYS A 125 -6.56 -10.70 6.69
N PHE A 126 -5.88 -9.56 6.64
CA PHE A 126 -4.76 -9.25 7.53
C PHE A 126 -5.24 -8.88 8.94
N ILE A 127 -6.25 -8.01 9.07
CA ILE A 127 -6.80 -7.64 10.38
C ILE A 127 -7.44 -8.85 11.08
N GLY A 128 -8.15 -9.70 10.34
CA GLY A 128 -8.70 -10.94 10.88
C GLY A 128 -7.62 -11.95 11.30
N HIS A 129 -6.49 -12.01 10.58
CA HIS A 129 -5.33 -12.83 10.96
C HIS A 129 -4.70 -12.35 12.27
N LEU A 130 -4.66 -11.04 12.49
CA LEU A 130 -4.18 -10.45 13.74
C LEU A 130 -5.20 -10.57 14.89
N GLY A 131 -6.38 -11.15 14.66
CA GLY A 131 -7.39 -11.38 15.70
C GLY A 131 -8.25 -10.17 16.06
N TYR A 132 -8.23 -9.11 15.26
CA TYR A 132 -9.03 -7.89 15.49
C TYR A 132 -10.36 -7.91 14.71
N ILE A 133 -11.32 -7.11 15.20
CA ILE A 133 -12.54 -6.80 14.46
C ILE A 133 -12.17 -6.06 13.18
N VAL A 134 -12.65 -6.56 12.05
CA VAL A 134 -12.40 -5.96 10.73
C VAL A 134 -13.30 -4.72 10.56
N PRO A 135 -12.72 -3.51 10.40
CA PRO A 135 -13.50 -2.32 10.14
C PRO A 135 -13.93 -2.24 8.67
N GLU A 136 -14.73 -1.22 8.34
CA GLU A 136 -15.06 -0.92 6.96
C GLU A 136 -13.86 -0.41 6.15
N SER A 137 -13.95 -0.50 4.83
CA SER A 137 -12.89 -0.03 3.94
C SER A 137 -12.81 1.50 3.95
N ASN A 138 -11.59 2.04 3.84
CA ASN A 138 -11.26 3.46 3.93
C ASN A 138 -11.45 4.06 5.35
N THR A 139 -11.32 3.24 6.40
CA THR A 139 -11.49 3.70 7.79
C THR A 139 -10.39 4.66 8.28
N GLY A 140 -9.28 4.83 7.55
CA GLY A 140 -8.16 5.66 7.99
C GLY A 140 -7.30 4.96 9.04
N LYS A 141 -6.99 5.66 10.13
CA LYS A 141 -6.07 5.18 11.17
C LYS A 141 -6.64 3.97 11.93
N LEU A 142 -5.84 2.91 12.02
CA LEU A 142 -6.15 1.66 12.74
C LEU A 142 -5.37 1.52 14.05
N GLY A 143 -4.28 2.27 14.23
CA GLY A 143 -3.42 2.18 15.41
C GLY A 143 -2.33 1.12 15.28
N ARG A 144 -1.74 0.69 16.41
CA ARG A 144 -0.71 -0.36 16.44
C ARG A 144 -1.39 -1.72 16.61
N LEU A 145 -1.14 -2.63 15.67
CA LEU A 145 -1.85 -3.91 15.59
C LEU A 145 -0.96 -5.14 15.77
N ILE A 146 0.36 -4.95 15.82
CA ILE A 146 1.31 -6.05 15.99
C ILE A 146 2.04 -5.82 17.31
N GLU A 147 2.03 -6.84 18.17
CA GLU A 147 2.73 -6.80 19.44
C GLU A 147 4.24 -6.56 19.23
N ASN A 148 4.85 -5.74 20.09
CA ASN A 148 6.26 -5.37 20.02
C ASN A 148 6.67 -4.70 18.69
N CYS A 149 5.71 -4.14 17.95
CA CYS A 149 5.93 -3.37 16.73
C CYS A 149 5.34 -1.97 16.85
N ASN A 150 6.17 -0.94 16.64
CA ASN A 150 5.73 0.46 16.74
C ASN A 150 5.06 0.99 15.47
N THR A 151 4.96 0.17 14.43
CA THR A 151 4.27 0.52 13.17
C THR A 151 2.81 0.86 13.43
N THR A 152 2.40 2.05 13.00
CA THR A 152 0.98 2.42 12.97
C THR A 152 0.35 1.94 11.68
N PHE A 153 -0.86 1.40 11.75
CA PHE A 153 -1.60 0.93 10.59
C PHE A 153 -2.63 1.95 10.16
N TYR A 154 -2.82 2.05 8.85
CA TYR A 154 -3.89 2.77 8.19
C TYR A 154 -4.56 1.86 7.16
N ASN A 155 -5.83 2.10 6.88
CA ASN A 155 -6.49 1.55 5.71
C ASN A 155 -7.07 2.66 4.84
N ILE A 156 -6.72 2.60 3.57
CA ILE A 156 -7.21 3.47 2.52
C ILE A 156 -7.73 2.54 1.42
N ALA A 157 -8.90 2.84 0.88
CA ALA A 157 -9.50 1.99 -0.15
C ALA A 157 -8.64 1.96 -1.42
N PHE A 158 -8.87 0.93 -2.25
CA PHE A 158 -8.08 0.76 -3.46
C PHE A 158 -8.26 1.98 -4.37
N PRO A 159 -7.23 2.45 -5.09
CA PRO A 159 -7.27 3.76 -5.72
C PRO A 159 -8.44 3.92 -6.71
N HIS A 160 -8.86 2.85 -7.38
CA HIS A 160 -9.95 2.85 -8.34
C HIS A 160 -10.80 1.56 -8.27
N GLY A 161 -11.87 1.47 -9.07
CA GLY A 161 -12.65 0.23 -9.23
C GLY A 161 -13.49 -0.17 -8.00
N ASN A 162 -13.89 0.80 -7.19
CA ASN A 162 -14.79 0.64 -6.05
C ASN A 162 -15.65 1.90 -5.89
N SER A 163 -16.67 1.83 -5.02
CA SER A 163 -17.64 2.90 -4.79
C SER A 163 -17.12 4.06 -3.94
N ILE A 164 -15.91 3.96 -3.38
CA ILE A 164 -15.34 5.00 -2.53
C ILE A 164 -14.69 6.06 -3.43
N THR A 165 -15.07 7.32 -3.24
CA THR A 165 -14.62 8.43 -4.09
C THR A 165 -13.12 8.68 -3.91
N SER A 166 -12.49 9.30 -4.93
CA SER A 166 -11.10 9.73 -4.82
C SER A 166 -10.92 10.76 -3.69
N GLU A 167 -11.85 11.70 -3.55
CA GLU A 167 -11.86 12.71 -2.49
C GLU A 167 -11.77 12.07 -1.09
N SER A 168 -12.63 11.09 -0.80
CA SER A 168 -12.60 10.40 0.50
C SER A 168 -11.28 9.62 0.74
N LYS A 169 -10.61 9.16 -0.31
CA LYS A 169 -9.28 8.51 -0.18
C LYS A 169 -8.19 9.55 0.07
N ILE A 170 -8.26 10.70 -0.59
CA ILE A 170 -7.33 11.84 -0.44
C ILE A 170 -7.41 12.41 0.97
N GLU A 171 -8.60 12.49 1.57
CA GLU A 171 -8.78 12.85 2.98
C GLU A 171 -7.98 11.91 3.89
N LYS A 172 -8.04 10.59 3.68
CA LYS A 172 -7.27 9.63 4.49
C LYS A 172 -5.77 9.70 4.28
N TYR A 173 -5.31 10.01 3.06
CA TYR A 173 -3.90 10.32 2.82
C TYR A 173 -3.47 11.62 3.51
N THR A 174 -4.34 12.62 3.58
CA THR A 174 -4.09 13.90 4.27
C THR A 174 -3.97 13.67 5.78
N GLU A 175 -4.92 12.95 6.38
CA GLU A 175 -4.87 12.53 7.79
C GLU A 175 -3.58 11.75 8.12
N LEU A 176 -3.16 10.86 7.23
CA LEU A 176 -1.90 10.12 7.36
C LEU A 176 -0.68 11.06 7.34
N LYS A 177 -0.64 12.00 6.40
CA LYS A 177 0.44 12.99 6.29
C LYS A 177 0.50 13.88 7.53
N GLU A 178 -0.64 14.33 8.05
CA GLU A 178 -0.71 15.12 9.27
C GLU A 178 -0.20 14.33 10.47
N PHE A 179 -0.64 13.08 10.62
CA PHE A 179 -0.18 12.19 11.69
C PHE A 179 1.34 12.00 11.71
N LEU A 180 1.97 11.82 10.54
CA LEU A 180 3.42 11.65 10.43
C LEU A 180 4.23 12.95 10.63
N ASN A 181 3.56 14.10 10.71
CA ASN A 181 4.19 15.39 11.03
C ASN A 181 4.15 15.75 12.52
N LEU A 182 3.39 15.00 13.32
CA LEU A 182 3.33 15.14 14.79
C LEU A 182 4.51 14.44 15.45
#